data_AF-A0A7Y5KL72-F1
#
_entry.id   AF-A0A7Y5KL72-F1
#
_cell.length_a   1.000
_cell.length_b   1.000
_cell.length_c   1.000
_cell.angle_alpha   90.00
_cell.angle_beta   90.00
_cell.angle_gamma   90.00
#
_symmetry.space_group_name_H-M   'P 1'
#
loop_
_entity.id
_entity.type
_entity.pdbx_description
1 polymer ?
#
loop_
_entity_poly.entity_id
_entity_poly.type
_entity_poly.pdbx_seq_one_letter_code
_entity_poly.pdbx_strand_id
1 'polypeptide(L)'
;QVDAAAAGLSDLVKQINPNRPSAARLFYAYADAKLAAGDAAAARDWFARAAEADHELTTDAAERLEELDGADVTDLLDEDDEDDEDRD
;
A
#
# COMPACT_ATOMS: atom_id res chain seq x y z
N GLN A 1 16.91 -5.30 11.17
CA GLN A 1 17.78 -4.87 10.04
C GLN A 1 16.98 -4.25 8.88
N VAL A 2 15.69 -3.94 9.06
CA VAL A 2 14.79 -3.38 8.02
C VAL A 2 14.95 -1.86 7.82
N ASP A 3 15.33 -1.11 8.87
CA ASP A 3 15.45 0.36 8.81
C ASP A 3 16.38 0.91 7.72
N ALA A 4 17.55 0.27 7.51
CA ALA A 4 18.56 0.82 6.60
C ALA A 4 18.14 0.70 5.12
N ALA A 5 17.38 -0.34 4.77
CA ALA A 5 16.89 -0.55 3.40
C ALA A 5 15.74 0.41 3.06
N ALA A 6 14.82 0.64 4.02
CA ALA A 6 13.71 1.57 3.86
C ALA A 6 14.18 3.03 3.70
N ALA A 7 15.23 3.43 4.43
CA ALA A 7 15.85 4.75 4.28
C ALA A 7 16.42 4.97 2.87
N GLY A 8 17.15 3.98 2.34
CA GLY A 8 17.70 4.06 0.97
C GLY A 8 16.62 4.12 -0.10
N LEU A 9 15.51 3.38 0.06
CA LEU A 9 14.37 3.45 -0.85
C LEU A 9 13.71 4.83 -0.82
N SER A 10 13.56 5.45 0.35
CA SER A 10 12.96 6.79 0.48
C SER A 10 13.74 7.85 -0.30
N ASP A 11 15.07 7.84 -0.23
CA ASP A 11 15.90 8.78 -1.00
C ASP A 11 15.84 8.50 -2.51
N LEU A 12 15.82 7.23 -2.92
CA LEU A 12 15.69 6.85 -4.33
C LEU A 12 14.33 7.27 -4.91
N VAL A 13 13.25 7.08 -4.15
CA VAL A 13 11.88 7.47 -4.54
C VAL A 13 11.77 8.99 -4.75
N LYS A 14 12.50 9.80 -3.98
CA LYS A 14 12.54 11.26 -4.15
C LYS A 14 13.34 11.70 -5.39
N GLN A 15 14.29 10.89 -5.83
CA GLN A 15 15.20 11.23 -6.93
C GLN A 15 14.75 10.65 -8.28
N ILE A 16 13.92 9.61 -8.28
CA ILE A 16 13.51 8.96 -9.51
C ILE A 16 12.47 9.80 -10.27
N ASN A 17 12.64 9.88 -11.60
CA ASN A 17 11.62 10.46 -12.46
C ASN A 17 10.49 9.43 -12.64
N PRO A 18 9.23 9.78 -12.32
CA PRO A 18 8.10 8.85 -12.35
C PRO A 18 7.80 8.28 -13.74
N ASN A 19 8.24 8.94 -14.81
CA ASN A 19 8.07 8.46 -16.19
C ASN A 19 9.10 7.39 -16.60
N ARG A 20 10.01 6.97 -15.72
CA ARG A 20 10.97 5.91 -16.03
C ARG A 20 10.31 4.54 -15.87
N PRO A 21 10.60 3.56 -16.74
CA PRO A 21 10.06 2.19 -16.61
C PRO A 21 10.43 1.49 -15.29
N SER A 22 11.47 1.93 -14.60
CA SER A 22 11.88 1.40 -13.31
C SER A 22 11.14 2.03 -12.12
N ALA A 23 10.39 3.12 -12.32
CA ALA A 23 9.73 3.86 -11.25
C ALA A 23 8.65 3.01 -10.57
N ALA A 24 7.84 2.28 -11.33
CA ALA A 24 6.84 1.34 -10.83
C ALA A 24 7.44 0.36 -9.80
N ARG A 25 8.52 -0.34 -10.16
CA ARG A 25 9.20 -1.30 -9.27
C ARG A 25 9.76 -0.65 -8.01
N LEU A 26 10.23 0.60 -8.12
CA LEU A 26 10.81 1.32 -7.00
C LEU A 26 9.73 1.80 -6.01
N PHE A 27 8.62 2.34 -6.52
CA PHE A 27 7.45 2.70 -5.71
C PHE A 27 6.85 1.47 -5.04
N TYR A 28 6.75 0.34 -5.75
CA TYR A 28 6.29 -0.93 -5.20
C TYR A 28 7.15 -1.38 -4.02
N ALA A 29 8.48 -1.42 -4.19
CA ALA A 29 9.38 -1.84 -3.12
C ALA A 29 9.29 -0.92 -1.88
N TYR A 30 9.03 0.38 -2.10
CA TYR A 30 8.82 1.32 -1.00
C TYR A 30 7.47 1.14 -0.32
N ALA A 31 6.41 0.86 -1.08
CA ALA A 31 5.09 0.54 -0.56
C ALA A 31 5.14 -0.72 0.33
N ASP A 32 5.80 -1.78 -0.14
CA ASP A 32 5.99 -3.02 0.61
C ASP A 32 6.78 -2.79 1.90
N ALA A 33 7.84 -1.96 1.85
CA ALA A 33 8.59 -1.57 3.04
C ALA A 33 7.75 -0.79 4.07
N LYS A 34 6.80 0.04 3.61
CA LYS A 34 5.85 0.76 4.47
C LYS A 34 4.82 -0.17 5.09
N LEU A 35 4.30 -1.11 4.31
CA LEU A 35 3.36 -2.11 4.80
C LEU A 35 4.01 -3.00 5.86
N ALA A 36 5.23 -3.46 5.60
CA ALA A 36 6.02 -4.24 6.56
C ALA A 36 6.37 -3.46 7.85
N ALA A 37 6.39 -2.14 7.79
CA ALA A 37 6.56 -1.27 8.97
C ALA A 37 5.24 -1.03 9.73
N GLY A 38 4.12 -1.58 9.26
CA GLY A 38 2.79 -1.39 9.85
C GLY A 38 2.08 -0.10 9.42
N ASP A 39 2.64 0.64 8.45
CA ASP A 39 2.06 1.89 7.94
C ASP A 39 1.25 1.60 6.66
N ALA A 40 0.09 0.96 6.85
CA ALA A 40 -0.79 0.55 5.75
C ALA A 40 -1.32 1.74 4.93
N ALA A 41 -1.60 2.87 5.60
CA ALA A 41 -2.04 4.10 4.94
C ALA A 41 -0.96 4.63 3.97
N ALA A 42 0.30 4.74 4.41
CA ALA A 42 1.37 5.14 3.52
C ALA A 42 1.63 4.08 2.44
N ALA A 43 1.52 2.79 2.76
CA ALA A 43 1.68 1.73 1.78
C ALA A 43 0.67 1.86 0.63
N ARG A 44 -0.61 2.07 0.96
CA ARG A 44 -1.70 2.30 -0.01
C ARG A 44 -1.37 3.43 -0.98
N ASP A 45 -0.94 4.57 -0.43
CA ASP A 45 -0.50 5.74 -1.19
C ASP A 45 0.64 5.44 -2.18
N TRP A 46 1.59 4.58 -1.80
CA TRP A 46 2.72 4.22 -2.66
C TRP A 46 2.38 3.11 -3.65
N PHE A 47 1.49 2.18 -3.30
CA PHE A 47 0.94 1.20 -4.24
C PHE A 47 0.12 1.88 -5.34
N ALA A 48 -0.69 2.88 -5.02
CA ALA A 48 -1.40 3.68 -6.03
C ALA A 48 -0.44 4.35 -7.03
N ARG A 49 0.67 4.93 -6.53
CA ARG A 49 1.71 5.52 -7.38
C ARG A 49 2.46 4.48 -8.21
N ALA A 50 2.71 3.30 -7.65
CA ALA A 50 3.30 2.19 -8.37
C ALA A 50 2.39 1.72 -9.52
N ALA A 51 1.10 1.55 -9.25
CA ALA A 51 0.10 1.15 -10.24
C ALA A 51 -0.05 2.20 -11.35
N GLU A 52 -0.06 3.49 -11.03
CA GLU A 52 -0.10 4.57 -12.02
C GLU A 52 1.13 4.56 -12.94
N ALA A 53 2.31 4.31 -12.39
CA ALA A 53 3.56 4.25 -13.16
C ALA A 53 3.74 2.93 -13.95
N ASP A 54 2.96 1.89 -13.63
CA ASP A 54 3.11 0.54 -14.17
C ASP A 54 2.20 0.29 -15.39
N HIS A 55 2.37 1.10 -16.44
CA HIS A 55 1.61 0.94 -17.68
C HIS A 55 1.86 -0.41 -18.39
N GLU A 56 2.97 -1.07 -18.07
CA GLU A 56 3.36 -2.37 -18.62
C GLU A 56 2.89 -3.56 -17.76
N LEU A 57 2.17 -3.31 -16.65
CA LEU A 57 1.66 -4.33 -15.71
C LEU A 57 2.76 -5.30 -15.25
N THR A 58 3.93 -4.75 -14.91
CA THR A 58 5.09 -5.49 -14.43
C THR A 58 5.07 -5.78 -12.94
N THR A 59 4.11 -5.22 -12.23
CA THR A 59 3.86 -5.34 -10.78
C THR A 59 2.39 -5.63 -10.53
N ASP A 60 2.11 -6.26 -9.39
CA ASP A 60 0.76 -6.51 -8.84
C ASP A 60 0.25 -5.31 -8.01
N ALA A 61 0.78 -4.10 -8.22
CA ALA A 61 0.49 -2.94 -7.38
C ALA A 61 -1.01 -2.60 -7.29
N ALA A 62 -1.74 -2.77 -8.40
CA ALA A 62 -3.19 -2.56 -8.45
C ALA A 62 -3.93 -3.61 -7.61
N GLU A 63 -3.55 -4.89 -7.71
CA GLU A 63 -4.17 -5.98 -6.93
C GLU A 63 -3.92 -5.76 -5.42
N ARG A 64 -2.70 -5.36 -5.03
CA ARG A 64 -2.38 -5.03 -3.64
C ARG A 64 -3.16 -3.84 -3.11
N LEU A 65 -3.42 -2.85 -3.96
CA LEU A 65 -4.25 -1.72 -3.57
C LEU A 65 -5.69 -2.16 -3.30
N GLU A 66 -6.26 -3.00 -4.17
CA GLU A 66 -7.60 -3.57 -3.95
C GLU A 66 -7.68 -4.41 -2.67
N GLU A 67 -6.66 -5.21 -2.36
CA GLU A 67 -6.56 -5.97 -1.11
C GLU A 67 -6.55 -5.04 0.12
N LEU A 68 -5.74 -3.98 0.10
CA LEU A 68 -5.63 -3.02 1.19
C LEU A 68 -6.93 -2.22 1.38
N ASP A 69 -7.56 -1.81 0.28
CA ASP A 69 -8.81 -1.06 0.29
C ASP A 69 -9.98 -1.92 0.81
N GLY A 70 -10.01 -3.20 0.45
CA GLY A 70 -11.00 -4.15 0.96
C GLY A 70 -10.77 -4.52 2.43
N ALA A 71 -9.51 -4.64 2.86
CA ALA A 71 -9.16 -4.90 4.25
C ALA A 71 -9.55 -3.73 5.18
N ASP A 72 -9.28 -2.48 4.76
CA ASP A 72 -9.64 -1.26 5.52
C ASP A 72 -11.15 -1.13 5.72
N VAL A 73 -11.95 -1.51 4.71
CA VAL A 73 -13.42 -1.53 4.83
C VAL A 73 -13.92 -2.63 5.76
N THR A 74 -13.25 -3.78 5.84
CA THR A 74 -13.71 -4.89 6.69
C THR A 74 -13.45 -4.62 8.17
N ASP A 75 -12.30 -4.03 8.51
CA ASP A 75 -11.95 -3.64 9.90
C ASP A 75 -12.93 -2.59 10.48
N LEU A 76 -13.47 -1.70 9.64
CA LEU A 76 -14.46 -0.71 10.03
C LEU A 76 -15.90 -1.25 10.16
N LEU A 77 -16.20 -2.43 9.62
CA LEU A 77 -17.54 -3.02 9.61
C LEU A 77 -17.75 -4.07 10.71
N ASP A 78 -16.69 -4.55 11.37
CA ASP A 78 -16.78 -5.57 12.43
C ASP A 78 -17.14 -5.00 13.83
N GLU A 79 -17.43 -3.70 13.97
CA GLU A 79 -17.80 -3.06 15.26
C GLU A 79 -19.29 -2.66 15.42
N ASP A 80 -20.18 -2.95 14.46
CA ASP A 80 -21.58 -2.43 14.45
C ASP A 80 -22.70 -3.51 14.45
N ASP A 81 -22.45 -4.75 14.92
CA ASP A 81 -23.44 -5.85 14.90
C ASP A 81 -23.58 -6.62 16.25
N GLU A 82 -23.61 -5.92 17.40
CA GLU A 82 -23.90 -6.55 18.71
C GLU A 82 -24.94 -5.85 19.59
N ASP A 83 -25.79 -4.94 19.10
CA ASP A 83 -26.85 -4.37 19.95
C ASP A 83 -28.29 -4.63 19.44
N ASP A 84 -29.03 -5.26 20.35
CA ASP A 84 -30.48 -5.38 20.49
C ASP A 84 -31.23 -6.31 19.53
N GLU A 85 -31.67 -7.47 20.04
CA GLU A 85 -33.11 -7.84 20.14
C GLU A 85 -33.34 -9.00 21.17
N ASP A 86 -32.94 -8.83 22.44
CA ASP A 86 -33.56 -9.57 23.55
C ASP A 86 -34.67 -8.69 24.15
N ARG A 87 -35.88 -8.79 23.59
CA ARG A 87 -37.07 -8.12 24.12
C ARG A 87 -38.05 -9.16 24.68
N ASP A 88 -38.06 -9.27 26.01
CA ASP A 88 -39.10 -9.93 26.83
C ASP A 88 -40.53 -9.40 26.55
#